data_AF-A0A1B1AM15-F1
#
_entry.id   AF-A0A1B1AM15-F1
#
_cell.length_a   1.000
_cell.length_b   1.000
_cell.length_c   1.000
_cell.angle_alpha   90.00
_cell.angle_beta   90.00
_cell.angle_gamma   90.00
#
_symmetry.space_group_name_H-M   'P 1'
#
loop_
_entity.id
_entity.type
_entity.pdbx_description
1 polymer ?
#
loop_
_entity_poly.entity_id
_entity_poly.type
_entity_poly.pdbx_seq_one_letter_code
_entity_poly.pdbx_strand_id
1 'polypeptide(L)'
;MWRALALAVVIACGASPAWACEDPYNIQGLIYDDVPAGTPASALILDVAFDEATDTGPLTARVRRVVQGEYREATVRLGVVNSSCLYPLIFGREGLIIGELRRGVERQSFGPNDHPLVLTRGFKRTWFRPLLESVAERRDRTGVDAFARTMDGTPIEGAQTASGDFDGDNATDTAAFYEDEDGNLAIAVARAADDSSMPIIWSGDISSLPRFTFRTAPAGIYQTDCNAHGPNCDGAPATVTLTHDGIIIEGLEERSRTLYYWLDGAFEEVSVRE
;
A
#
# COMPACT_ATOMS: atom_id res chain seq x y z
N MET A 1 -27.43 -22.58 -50.90
CA MET A 1 -27.48 -21.22 -50.31
C MET A 1 -27.34 -21.31 -48.78
N TRP A 2 -26.16 -21.64 -48.25
CA TRP A 2 -25.90 -21.71 -46.81
C TRP A 2 -24.42 -21.35 -46.59
N ARG A 3 -24.08 -20.07 -46.77
CA ARG A 3 -22.76 -19.49 -46.47
C ARG A 3 -22.95 -17.99 -46.25
N ALA A 4 -23.03 -17.56 -44.99
CA ALA A 4 -22.64 -16.23 -44.50
C ALA A 4 -23.27 -16.01 -43.11
N LEU A 5 -22.67 -16.58 -42.07
CA LEU A 5 -22.78 -16.04 -40.72
C LEU A 5 -21.49 -16.41 -39.96
N ALA A 6 -20.38 -15.87 -40.44
CA ALA A 6 -19.16 -15.79 -39.62
C ALA A 6 -19.38 -14.63 -38.65
N LEU A 7 -20.02 -14.96 -37.53
CA LEU A 7 -20.13 -14.12 -36.36
C LEU A 7 -18.70 -13.86 -35.87
N ALA A 8 -18.16 -12.69 -36.21
CA ALA A 8 -16.96 -12.16 -35.59
C ALA A 8 -17.32 -11.84 -34.13
N VAL A 9 -17.25 -12.86 -33.28
CA VAL A 9 -17.14 -12.68 -31.84
C VAL A 9 -15.75 -12.09 -31.62
N VAL A 10 -15.67 -10.76 -31.74
CA VAL A 10 -14.58 -10.01 -31.11
C VAL A 10 -14.78 -10.26 -29.64
N ILE A 11 -14.01 -11.24 -29.14
CA ILE A 11 -13.80 -11.46 -27.73
C ILE A 11 -13.25 -10.13 -27.20
N ALA A 12 -14.14 -9.33 -26.62
CA ALA A 12 -13.79 -8.27 -25.71
C ALA A 12 -13.22 -8.93 -24.46
N CYS A 13 -12.03 -9.51 -24.58
CA CYS A 13 -11.10 -9.61 -23.47
C CYS A 13 -10.75 -8.15 -23.17
N GLY A 14 -11.60 -7.48 -22.39
CA GLY A 14 -11.13 -6.32 -21.65
C GLY A 14 -9.92 -6.81 -20.88
N ALA A 15 -8.74 -6.32 -21.24
CA ALA A 15 -7.57 -6.48 -20.40
C ALA A 15 -8.03 -6.08 -19.00
N SER A 16 -7.92 -7.01 -18.04
CA SER A 16 -8.28 -6.72 -16.66
C SER A 16 -7.56 -5.42 -16.28
N PRO A 17 -8.24 -4.42 -15.69
CA PRO A 17 -7.64 -3.13 -15.34
C PRO A 17 -6.42 -3.27 -14.40
N ALA A 18 -6.17 -4.48 -13.87
CA ALA A 18 -4.97 -4.87 -13.15
C ALA A 18 -3.67 -4.79 -14.00
N TRP A 19 -3.69 -5.08 -15.30
CA TRP A 19 -2.48 -5.04 -16.15
C TRP A 19 -2.04 -3.62 -16.52
N ALA A 20 -2.84 -2.61 -16.24
CA ALA A 20 -2.45 -1.21 -16.44
C ALA A 20 -1.54 -0.68 -15.31
N CYS A 21 -1.30 -1.49 -14.27
CA CYS A 21 -0.60 -1.07 -13.05
C CYS A 21 0.82 -1.64 -12.92
N GLU A 22 1.29 -2.45 -13.88
CA GLU A 22 2.64 -3.05 -13.89
C GLU A 22 3.79 -2.05 -14.15
N ASP A 23 3.51 -0.76 -14.15
CA ASP A 23 4.55 0.24 -14.29
C ASP A 23 4.86 0.82 -12.90
N PRO A 24 6.00 0.48 -12.29
CA PRO A 24 6.39 1.01 -10.98
C PRO A 24 6.63 2.52 -10.99
N TYR A 25 6.75 3.14 -12.17
CA TYR A 25 6.75 4.60 -12.29
C TYR A 25 5.35 5.23 -12.14
N ASN A 26 4.28 4.43 -12.20
CA ASN A 26 2.89 4.90 -12.07
C ASN A 26 2.32 4.74 -10.65
N ILE A 27 3.01 4.05 -9.74
CA ILE A 27 2.66 4.06 -8.31
C ILE A 27 3.11 5.41 -7.75
N GLN A 28 2.14 6.27 -7.48
CA GLN A 28 2.38 7.64 -7.02
C GLN A 28 1.89 7.83 -5.60
N GLY A 29 2.77 8.36 -4.76
CA GLY A 29 2.45 8.67 -3.37
C GLY A 29 2.04 10.09 -3.08
N LEU A 30 1.18 10.18 -2.08
CA LEU A 30 0.53 11.40 -1.64
C LEU A 30 0.98 11.82 -0.23
N ILE A 31 1.23 10.85 0.63
CA ILE A 31 1.62 11.06 2.02
C ILE A 31 3.14 11.02 2.14
N TYR A 32 3.68 12.02 2.83
CA TYR A 32 5.09 12.17 3.16
C TYR A 32 5.26 12.19 4.69
N ASP A 33 6.33 11.59 5.20
CA ASP A 33 6.71 11.67 6.62
C ASP A 33 7.33 13.01 6.99
N ASP A 34 8.10 13.59 6.06
CA ASP A 34 8.79 14.87 6.22
C ASP A 34 8.76 15.64 4.90
N VAL A 35 9.13 16.92 4.93
CA VAL A 35 9.19 17.79 3.74
C VAL A 35 10.41 17.42 2.90
N PRO A 36 10.25 16.88 1.68
CA PRO A 36 11.37 16.54 0.81
C PRO A 36 12.30 17.72 0.54
N ALA A 37 13.60 17.44 0.47
CA ALA A 37 14.57 18.42 -0.01
C ALA A 37 14.18 18.90 -1.42
N GLY A 38 14.26 20.21 -1.67
CA GLY A 38 13.86 20.79 -2.96
C GLY A 38 12.35 21.03 -3.11
N THR A 39 11.54 20.76 -2.09
CA THR A 39 10.12 21.17 -2.08
C THR A 39 10.02 22.67 -2.40
N PRO A 40 9.21 23.08 -3.41
CA PRO A 40 9.09 24.49 -3.75
C PRO A 40 8.64 25.32 -2.56
N ALA A 41 9.27 26.48 -2.33
CA ALA A 41 8.88 27.40 -1.24
C ALA A 41 7.43 27.91 -1.37
N SER A 42 6.85 27.80 -2.57
CA SER A 42 5.46 28.13 -2.86
C SER A 42 4.48 26.98 -2.59
N ALA A 43 4.95 25.78 -2.28
CA ALA A 43 4.08 24.64 -2.02
C ALA A 43 3.27 24.85 -0.74
N LEU A 44 2.01 24.43 -0.76
CA LEU A 44 1.19 24.27 0.42
C LEU A 44 1.48 22.89 1.02
N ILE A 45 1.87 22.87 2.30
CA ILE A 45 2.18 21.64 3.03
C ILE A 45 1.19 21.53 4.19
N LEU A 46 0.39 20.47 4.16
CA LEU A 46 -0.63 20.21 5.17
C LEU A 46 -0.32 18.89 5.84
N ASP A 47 -0.35 18.88 7.16
CA ASP A 47 -0.38 17.65 7.94
C ASP A 47 -1.85 17.23 8.05
N VAL A 48 -2.19 16.05 7.55
CA VAL A 48 -3.57 15.60 7.38
C VAL A 48 -3.79 14.19 7.91
N ALA A 49 -5.05 13.88 8.17
CA ALA A 49 -5.54 12.53 8.42
C ALA A 49 -6.77 12.25 7.53
N PHE A 50 -6.79 11.13 6.84
CA PHE A 50 -7.87 10.70 5.96
C PHE A 50 -8.92 9.90 6.73
N ASP A 51 -10.17 10.35 6.66
CA ASP A 51 -11.32 9.56 7.10
C ASP A 51 -11.47 8.31 6.19
N GLU A 52 -12.32 7.35 6.56
CA GLU A 52 -12.51 6.11 5.78
C GLU A 52 -12.78 6.44 4.31
N ALA A 53 -11.93 5.90 3.44
CA ALA A 53 -12.00 6.19 2.02
C ALA A 53 -13.34 5.65 1.51
N THR A 54 -14.19 6.54 1.01
CA THR A 54 -15.36 6.10 0.26
C THR A 54 -14.89 5.69 -1.14
N ASP A 55 -15.27 4.50 -1.59
CA ASP A 55 -14.90 3.94 -2.90
C ASP A 55 -15.25 4.84 -4.10
N THR A 56 -16.17 5.79 -3.91
CA THR A 56 -16.71 6.63 -4.97
C THR A 56 -16.73 8.10 -4.56
N GLY A 57 -15.56 8.73 -4.51
CA GLY A 57 -15.51 10.16 -4.26
C GLY A 57 -14.11 10.76 -4.26
N PRO A 58 -14.01 12.10 -4.25
CA PRO A 58 -12.75 12.74 -3.91
C PRO A 58 -12.37 12.42 -2.48
N LEU A 59 -11.09 12.12 -2.30
CA LEU A 59 -10.53 11.97 -0.97
C LEU A 59 -10.65 13.29 -0.23
N THR A 60 -11.17 13.22 0.99
CA THR A 60 -11.22 14.34 1.91
C THR A 60 -10.36 13.98 3.11
N ALA A 61 -9.48 14.89 3.48
CA ALA A 61 -8.63 14.73 4.64
C ALA A 61 -8.91 15.84 5.64
N ARG A 62 -8.89 15.51 6.93
CA ARG A 62 -8.91 16.48 8.02
C ARG A 62 -7.52 17.09 8.16
N VAL A 63 -7.45 18.41 8.18
CA VAL A 63 -6.19 19.14 8.38
C VAL A 63 -5.88 19.20 9.88
N ARG A 64 -4.78 18.57 10.29
CA ARG A 64 -4.27 18.60 11.67
C ARG A 64 -3.51 19.88 11.94
N ARG A 65 -2.64 20.29 11.01
CA ARG A 65 -1.92 21.56 11.03
C ARG A 65 -1.47 21.99 9.63
N VAL A 66 -1.22 23.28 9.47
CA VAL A 66 -0.59 23.84 8.27
C VAL A 66 0.90 23.95 8.54
N VAL A 67 1.72 23.23 7.76
CA VAL A 67 3.18 23.22 7.92
C VAL A 67 3.81 24.37 7.12
N GLN A 68 3.30 24.62 5.91
CA GLN A 68 3.77 25.70 5.04
C GLN A 68 2.61 26.23 4.18
N GLY A 69 2.58 27.55 3.96
CA GLY A 69 1.58 28.26 3.14
C GLY A 69 0.35 28.74 3.91
N GLU A 70 -0.60 29.36 3.20
CA GLU A 70 -1.83 29.88 3.80
C GLU A 70 -3.01 28.92 3.57
N TYR A 71 -3.51 28.30 4.63
CA TYR A 71 -4.73 27.48 4.61
C TYR A 71 -5.51 27.64 5.93
N ARG A 72 -6.84 27.64 5.86
CA ARG A 72 -7.69 27.94 7.03
C ARG A 72 -8.87 26.98 7.22
N GLU A 73 -9.15 26.11 6.25
CA GLU A 73 -10.25 25.17 6.37
C GLU A 73 -9.83 23.96 7.21
N ALA A 74 -10.77 23.36 7.95
CA ALA A 74 -10.50 22.19 8.78
C ALA A 74 -10.33 20.90 7.97
N THR A 75 -10.72 20.92 6.70
CA THR A 75 -10.71 19.77 5.80
C THR A 75 -10.26 20.21 4.42
N VAL A 76 -9.51 19.35 3.75
CA VAL A 76 -9.03 19.56 2.39
C VAL A 76 -9.55 18.46 1.47
N ARG A 77 -9.95 18.83 0.25
CA ARG A 77 -10.41 17.89 -0.78
C ARG A 77 -9.31 17.69 -1.80
N LEU A 78 -8.93 16.46 -2.07
CA LEU A 78 -7.81 16.14 -2.93
C LEU A 78 -8.28 15.71 -4.32
N GLY A 79 -7.63 16.27 -5.33
CA GLY A 79 -7.81 15.85 -6.72
C GLY A 79 -6.83 14.75 -7.06
N VAL A 80 -7.04 13.56 -6.49
CA VAL A 80 -6.33 12.36 -6.93
C VAL A 80 -7.20 11.62 -7.93
N VAL A 81 -6.58 11.14 -9.00
CA VAL A 81 -7.22 10.18 -9.90
C VAL A 81 -7.16 8.83 -9.21
N ASN A 82 -8.23 8.44 -8.51
CA ASN A 82 -8.35 7.05 -8.08
C ASN A 82 -8.61 6.21 -9.34
N SER A 83 -7.55 5.69 -9.94
CA SER A 83 -7.59 4.53 -10.84
C SER A 83 -7.10 3.33 -10.05
N SER A 84 -7.37 2.12 -10.52
CA SER A 84 -6.90 0.88 -9.87
C SER A 84 -5.39 0.81 -9.65
N CYS A 85 -4.61 1.71 -10.25
CA CYS A 85 -3.15 1.79 -10.14
C CYS A 85 -2.66 2.93 -9.24
N LEU A 86 -3.55 3.81 -8.81
CA LEU A 86 -3.25 4.93 -7.94
C LEU A 86 -3.95 4.65 -6.61
N TYR A 87 -3.23 4.02 -5.69
CA TYR A 87 -3.62 3.89 -4.29
C TYR A 87 -2.97 5.03 -3.50
N PRO A 88 -3.51 6.26 -3.51
CA PRO A 88 -2.88 7.42 -2.86
C PRO A 88 -2.65 7.25 -1.35
N LEU A 89 -3.39 6.33 -0.72
CA LEU A 89 -3.31 6.04 0.71
C LEU A 89 -2.56 4.75 1.02
N ILE A 90 -1.87 4.14 0.04
CA ILE A 90 -1.03 2.96 0.30
C ILE A 90 0.11 3.29 1.29
N PHE A 91 0.46 4.58 1.43
CA PHE A 91 1.50 5.10 2.34
C PHE A 91 0.95 5.49 3.73
N GLY A 92 -0.23 5.00 4.08
CA GLY A 92 -0.93 5.29 5.33
C GLY A 92 -2.01 6.37 5.20
N ARG A 93 -2.74 6.56 6.30
CA ARG A 93 -3.92 7.45 6.33
C ARG A 93 -3.62 8.79 6.99
N GLU A 94 -2.39 9.01 7.41
CA GLU A 94 -1.95 10.27 7.97
C GLU A 94 -0.51 10.62 7.63
N GLY A 95 -0.24 11.92 7.57
CA GLY A 95 1.07 12.49 7.28
C GLY A 95 0.96 13.79 6.51
N LEU A 96 2.06 14.20 5.87
CA LEU A 96 2.11 15.43 5.10
C LEU A 96 1.59 15.19 3.69
N ILE A 97 0.74 16.09 3.20
CA ILE A 97 0.48 16.26 1.78
C ILE A 97 1.13 17.55 1.31
N ILE A 98 1.78 17.48 0.16
CA ILE A 98 2.52 18.59 -0.43
C ILE A 98 1.89 18.88 -1.78
N GLY A 99 1.67 20.13 -2.13
CA GLY A 99 0.99 20.46 -3.39
C GLY A 99 0.55 21.91 -3.47
N GLU A 100 -0.54 22.14 -4.20
CA GLU A 100 -1.10 23.47 -4.37
C GLU A 100 -2.63 23.47 -4.45
N LEU A 101 -3.24 24.60 -4.07
CA LEU A 101 -4.67 24.78 -4.23
C LEU A 101 -5.00 25.19 -5.66
N ARG A 102 -5.98 24.51 -6.24
CA ARG A 102 -6.55 24.81 -7.54
C ARG A 102 -8.00 25.23 -7.37
N ARG A 103 -8.46 26.11 -8.25
CA ARG A 103 -9.88 26.47 -8.35
C ARG A 103 -10.44 25.96 -9.66
N GLY A 104 -11.68 25.48 -9.60
CA GLY A 104 -12.41 25.06 -10.78
C GLY A 104 -12.15 23.61 -11.17
N VAL A 105 -12.28 23.36 -12.46
CA VAL A 105 -12.45 22.01 -13.01
C VAL A 105 -11.14 21.52 -13.61
N GLU A 106 -10.72 20.32 -13.22
CA GLU A 106 -9.62 19.63 -13.86
C GLU A 106 -10.13 18.93 -15.12
N ARG A 107 -9.39 19.09 -16.22
CA ARG A 107 -9.59 18.33 -17.45
C ARG A 107 -8.37 17.45 -17.61
N GLN A 108 -8.57 16.14 -17.52
CA GLN A 108 -7.57 15.16 -17.90
C GLN A 108 -7.97 14.54 -19.22
N SER A 109 -7.02 14.52 -20.15
CA SER A 109 -7.17 13.92 -21.46
C SER A 109 -6.50 12.55 -21.44
N PHE A 110 -7.25 11.51 -21.75
CA PHE A 110 -6.77 10.14 -21.88
C PHE A 110 -6.84 9.69 -23.34
N GLY A 111 -5.93 8.82 -23.76
CA GLY A 111 -5.92 8.28 -25.12
C GLY A 111 -5.12 9.12 -26.13
N PRO A 112 -5.12 8.73 -27.42
CA PRO A 112 -4.29 9.35 -28.45
C PRO A 112 -4.68 10.81 -28.71
N ASN A 113 -3.69 11.62 -29.10
CA ASN A 113 -3.83 13.06 -29.33
C ASN A 113 -4.99 13.44 -30.28
N ASP A 114 -5.34 12.56 -31.21
CA ASP A 114 -6.36 12.82 -32.22
C ASP A 114 -7.79 12.65 -31.67
N HIS A 115 -7.96 11.82 -30.63
CA HIS A 115 -9.25 11.53 -29.99
C HIS A 115 -9.12 11.37 -28.47
N PRO A 116 -8.74 12.43 -27.74
CA PRO A 116 -8.61 12.35 -26.31
C PRO A 116 -10.00 12.19 -25.66
N LEU A 117 -10.16 11.16 -24.83
CA LEU A 117 -11.21 11.11 -23.84
C LEU A 117 -10.90 12.15 -22.77
N VAL A 118 -11.60 13.29 -22.81
CA VAL A 118 -11.44 14.33 -21.81
C VAL A 118 -12.35 14.06 -20.62
N LEU A 119 -11.79 13.48 -19.55
CA LEU A 119 -12.46 13.41 -18.27
C LEU A 119 -12.38 14.77 -17.59
N THR A 120 -13.55 15.37 -17.44
CA THR A 120 -13.72 16.64 -16.74
C THR A 120 -14.09 16.32 -15.31
N ARG A 121 -13.11 16.30 -14.40
CA ARG A 121 -13.35 16.14 -12.96
C ARG A 121 -13.42 17.51 -12.31
N GLY A 122 -14.65 17.94 -12.07
CA GLY A 122 -14.95 19.26 -11.53
C GLY A 122 -15.23 19.24 -10.05
N PHE A 123 -14.30 19.71 -9.24
CA PHE A 123 -14.68 20.28 -7.96
C PHE A 123 -15.27 21.65 -8.23
N LYS A 124 -16.55 21.85 -7.94
CA LYS A 124 -17.19 23.20 -7.99
C LYS A 124 -16.54 24.21 -7.01
N ARG A 125 -15.50 23.81 -6.28
CA ARG A 125 -14.83 24.53 -5.19
C ARG A 125 -13.31 24.37 -5.32
N THR A 126 -12.57 25.04 -4.44
CA THR A 126 -11.13 24.84 -4.27
C THR A 126 -10.83 23.37 -3.96
N TRP A 127 -9.75 22.85 -4.52
CA TRP A 127 -9.24 21.50 -4.27
C TRP A 127 -7.73 21.51 -4.23
N PHE A 128 -7.15 20.51 -3.58
CA PHE A 128 -5.72 20.34 -3.41
C PHE A 128 -5.19 19.40 -4.47
N ARG A 129 -4.30 19.92 -5.33
CA ARG A 129 -3.55 19.12 -6.29
C ARG A 129 -2.25 18.70 -5.62
N PRO A 130 -2.11 17.43 -5.25
CA PRO A 130 -0.88 16.98 -4.65
C PRO A 130 0.26 17.01 -5.66
N LEU A 131 1.45 17.32 -5.16
CA LEU A 131 2.70 16.87 -5.75
C LEU A 131 2.75 15.37 -5.52
N LEU A 132 2.94 14.63 -6.60
CA LEU A 132 3.02 13.19 -6.59
C LEU A 132 4.50 12.82 -6.72
N GLU A 133 4.95 11.86 -5.91
CA GLU A 133 6.30 11.31 -5.96
C GLU A 133 6.22 9.89 -6.52
N SER A 134 7.04 9.61 -7.53
CA SER A 134 7.26 8.26 -8.07
C SER A 134 8.13 7.42 -7.12
N VAL A 135 8.07 6.10 -7.27
CA VAL A 135 8.94 5.17 -6.51
C VAL A 135 10.42 5.52 -6.67
N ALA A 136 10.86 5.86 -7.89
CA ALA A 136 12.24 6.22 -8.17
C ALA A 136 12.69 7.50 -7.42
N GLU A 137 11.87 8.55 -7.48
CA GLU A 137 12.14 9.80 -6.73
C GLU A 137 12.19 9.56 -5.22
N ARG A 138 11.37 8.63 -4.71
CA ARG A 138 11.38 8.25 -3.31
C ARG A 138 12.66 7.52 -2.91
N ARG A 139 13.10 6.53 -3.69
CA ARG A 139 14.36 5.78 -3.46
C ARG A 139 15.55 6.73 -3.33
N ASP A 140 15.66 7.66 -4.27
CA ASP A 140 16.69 8.69 -4.26
C ASP A 140 16.66 9.53 -2.97
N ARG A 141 15.47 9.82 -2.44
CA ARG A 141 15.29 10.60 -1.20
C ARG A 141 15.56 9.81 0.06
N THR A 142 15.10 8.57 0.16
CA THR A 142 15.28 7.72 1.36
C THR A 142 16.67 7.12 1.45
N GLY A 143 17.48 7.23 0.39
CA GLY A 143 18.81 6.64 0.33
C GLY A 143 18.76 5.12 0.17
N VAL A 144 17.60 4.58 -0.23
CA VAL A 144 17.47 3.20 -0.64
C VAL A 144 18.07 3.10 -2.04
N ASP A 145 19.09 2.24 -2.20
CA ASP A 145 19.77 2.09 -3.49
C ASP A 145 18.76 1.70 -4.58
N ALA A 146 18.64 2.52 -5.62
CA ALA A 146 17.76 2.26 -6.75
C ALA A 146 18.11 0.95 -7.52
N PHE A 147 19.28 0.36 -7.22
CA PHE A 147 19.73 -0.93 -7.72
C PHE A 147 19.70 -2.06 -6.68
N ALA A 148 19.19 -1.85 -5.47
CA ALA A 148 18.76 -2.93 -4.59
C ALA A 148 17.54 -3.61 -5.25
N ARG A 149 17.85 -4.44 -6.25
CA ARG A 149 16.87 -5.13 -7.08
C ARG A 149 16.51 -6.44 -6.44
N THR A 150 15.22 -6.76 -6.61
CA THR A 150 14.64 -8.10 -6.68
C THR A 150 14.69 -8.87 -5.37
N MET A 151 13.75 -9.78 -5.17
CA MET A 151 13.99 -10.91 -4.26
C MET A 151 15.13 -11.78 -4.81
N ASP A 152 16.35 -11.23 -4.91
CA ASP A 152 17.59 -11.98 -5.11
C ASP A 152 17.98 -12.76 -3.84
N GLY A 153 17.11 -12.70 -2.83
CA GLY A 153 17.26 -13.30 -1.52
C GLY A 153 17.90 -12.37 -0.49
N THR A 154 18.25 -11.13 -0.84
CA THR A 154 18.94 -10.21 0.06
C THR A 154 17.95 -9.31 0.81
N PRO A 155 17.89 -9.40 2.15
CA PRO A 155 17.12 -8.45 2.96
C PRO A 155 17.62 -7.01 2.83
N ILE A 156 16.75 -6.04 3.08
CA ILE A 156 17.14 -4.63 3.24
C ILE A 156 18.15 -4.51 4.39
N GLU A 157 19.35 -3.99 4.09
CA GLU A 157 20.42 -3.88 5.08
C GLU A 157 20.01 -3.01 6.28
N GLY A 158 20.26 -3.51 7.49
CA GLY A 158 19.92 -2.80 8.73
C GLY A 158 18.44 -2.82 9.11
N ALA A 159 17.58 -3.40 8.26
CA ALA A 159 16.19 -3.64 8.60
C ALA A 159 16.03 -4.76 9.64
N GLN A 160 14.88 -4.80 10.31
CA GLN A 160 14.56 -5.83 11.27
C GLN A 160 14.46 -7.21 10.59
N THR A 161 14.92 -8.24 11.30
CA THR A 161 14.70 -9.65 10.97
C THR A 161 14.10 -10.39 12.15
N ALA A 162 13.42 -11.50 11.88
CA ALA A 162 12.94 -12.42 12.90
C ALA A 162 13.24 -13.86 12.46
N SER A 163 13.46 -14.74 13.42
CA SER A 163 13.73 -16.16 13.17
C SER A 163 12.81 -17.02 14.03
N GLY A 164 12.37 -18.14 13.47
CA GLY A 164 11.42 -19.07 14.10
C GLY A 164 11.13 -20.26 13.19
N ASP A 165 10.43 -21.26 13.71
CA ASP A 165 9.86 -22.33 12.89
C ASP A 165 8.52 -21.85 12.34
N PHE A 166 8.52 -21.19 11.18
CA PHE A 166 7.34 -20.51 10.65
C PHE A 166 6.47 -21.39 9.78
N ASP A 167 6.98 -22.52 9.27
CA ASP A 167 6.20 -23.47 8.47
C ASP A 167 5.94 -24.84 9.14
N GLY A 168 6.45 -25.03 10.36
CA GLY A 168 6.18 -26.20 11.20
C GLY A 168 7.02 -27.43 10.87
N ASP A 169 8.12 -27.27 10.13
CA ASP A 169 9.02 -28.35 9.76
C ASP A 169 10.13 -28.63 10.81
N ASN A 170 10.17 -27.85 11.90
CA ASN A 170 11.20 -27.83 12.96
C ASN A 170 12.58 -27.30 12.52
N ALA A 171 12.69 -26.67 11.36
CA ALA A 171 13.85 -25.91 10.95
C ALA A 171 13.67 -24.43 11.32
N THR A 172 14.76 -23.66 11.29
CA THR A 172 14.72 -22.23 11.63
C THR A 172 14.65 -21.40 10.36
N ASP A 173 13.49 -20.82 10.12
CA ASP A 173 13.23 -19.89 9.04
C ASP A 173 13.65 -18.46 9.40
N THR A 174 13.70 -17.59 8.40
CA THR A 174 13.99 -16.16 8.57
C THR A 174 12.95 -15.31 7.87
N ALA A 175 12.27 -14.46 8.64
CA ALA A 175 11.44 -13.39 8.13
C ALA A 175 12.27 -12.09 8.07
N ALA A 176 12.20 -11.40 6.95
CA ALA A 176 12.94 -10.16 6.74
C ALA A 176 12.15 -9.18 5.87
N PHE A 177 12.55 -7.91 5.94
CA PHE A 177 12.11 -6.91 4.98
C PHE A 177 12.88 -7.05 3.67
N TYR A 178 12.15 -7.05 2.57
CA TYR A 178 12.64 -7.05 1.20
C TYR A 178 12.01 -5.90 0.44
N GLU A 179 12.61 -5.57 -0.69
CA GLU A 179 12.02 -4.66 -1.67
C GLU A 179 11.72 -5.47 -2.94
N ASP A 180 10.49 -5.35 -3.45
CA ASP A 180 10.11 -6.01 -4.70
C ASP A 180 10.58 -5.23 -5.95
N GLU A 181 10.32 -5.79 -7.14
CA GLU A 181 10.72 -5.17 -8.41
C GLU A 181 10.10 -3.78 -8.61
N ASP A 182 8.96 -3.54 -7.98
CA ASP A 182 8.18 -2.32 -8.09
C ASP A 182 8.51 -1.29 -7.00
N GLY A 183 9.43 -1.62 -6.09
CA GLY A 183 9.83 -0.77 -4.96
C GLY A 183 8.88 -0.77 -3.78
N ASN A 184 8.01 -1.78 -3.71
CA ASN A 184 7.20 -2.02 -2.54
C ASN A 184 8.06 -2.74 -1.47
N LEU A 185 7.82 -2.37 -0.22
CA LEU A 185 8.27 -3.15 0.93
C LEU A 185 7.50 -4.46 0.97
N ALA A 186 8.22 -5.56 1.07
CA ALA A 186 7.66 -6.86 1.35
C ALA A 186 8.23 -7.40 2.66
N ILE A 187 7.43 -8.12 3.42
CA ILE A 187 7.94 -9.06 4.40
C ILE A 187 7.77 -10.43 3.77
N ALA A 188 8.89 -11.13 3.61
CA ALA A 188 8.91 -12.48 3.09
C ALA A 188 9.61 -13.42 4.07
N VAL A 189 9.31 -14.70 3.96
CA VAL A 189 9.90 -15.75 4.79
C VAL A 189 10.81 -16.61 3.95
N ALA A 190 12.12 -16.57 4.22
CA ALA A 190 13.08 -17.52 3.71
C ALA A 190 13.00 -18.80 4.55
N ARG A 191 12.48 -19.88 3.94
CA ARG A 191 12.27 -21.17 4.61
C ARG A 191 13.53 -22.02 4.57
N ALA A 192 13.90 -22.63 5.70
CA ALA A 192 15.18 -23.33 5.80
C ALA A 192 15.23 -24.62 4.96
N ALA A 193 14.12 -25.33 4.82
CA ALA A 193 14.05 -26.55 4.00
C ALA A 193 13.77 -26.30 2.51
N ASP A 194 13.48 -25.06 2.12
CA ASP A 194 13.16 -24.68 0.74
C ASP A 194 13.72 -23.31 0.40
N ASP A 195 14.95 -23.30 -0.16
CA ASP A 195 15.63 -22.09 -0.62
C ASP A 195 15.00 -21.47 -1.88
N SER A 196 14.03 -22.15 -2.49
CA SER A 196 13.46 -21.77 -3.77
C SER A 196 12.16 -20.98 -3.65
N SER A 197 11.53 -20.94 -2.46
CA SER A 197 10.32 -20.18 -2.22
C SER A 197 10.43 -19.23 -1.02
N MET A 198 10.20 -17.96 -1.30
CA MET A 198 10.07 -16.90 -0.31
C MET A 198 8.64 -16.38 -0.33
N PRO A 199 7.68 -17.03 0.34
CA PRO A 199 6.33 -16.50 0.42
C PRO A 199 6.35 -15.09 1.00
N ILE A 200 5.79 -14.14 0.24
CA ILE A 200 5.49 -12.80 0.72
C ILE A 200 4.27 -12.93 1.64
N ILE A 201 4.45 -12.59 2.91
CA ILE A 201 3.35 -12.60 3.88
C ILE A 201 2.71 -11.23 4.00
N TRP A 202 3.45 -10.17 3.69
CA TRP A 202 2.92 -8.82 3.73
C TRP A 202 3.60 -7.95 2.69
N SER A 203 2.86 -7.02 2.10
CA SER A 203 3.42 -5.98 1.25
C SER A 203 2.82 -4.62 1.57
N GLY A 204 3.64 -3.59 1.40
CA GLY A 204 3.30 -2.19 1.56
C GLY A 204 4.37 -1.34 0.88
N ASP A 205 4.40 -0.04 1.12
CA ASP A 205 5.46 0.81 0.54
C ASP A 205 6.70 0.86 1.42
N ILE A 206 7.87 1.06 0.81
CA ILE A 206 9.17 1.19 1.49
C ILE A 206 9.27 2.33 2.50
N SER A 207 8.53 3.43 2.34
CA SER A 207 8.43 4.47 3.37
C SER A 207 7.76 3.98 4.66
N SER A 208 7.08 2.84 4.60
CA SER A 208 6.49 2.22 5.78
C SER A 208 7.50 1.42 6.60
N LEU A 209 8.72 1.18 6.10
CA LEU A 209 9.77 0.47 6.84
C LEU A 209 9.99 1.01 8.27
N PRO A 210 10.12 2.34 8.52
CA PRO A 210 10.21 2.86 9.89
C PRO A 210 8.89 2.77 10.68
N ARG A 211 7.77 2.47 10.03
CA ARG A 211 6.43 2.42 10.61
C ARG A 211 5.95 1.02 10.95
N PHE A 212 6.68 -0.01 10.51
CA PHE A 212 6.38 -1.40 10.77
C PHE A 212 7.52 -2.06 11.52
N THR A 213 7.16 -2.80 12.55
CA THR A 213 8.04 -3.78 13.18
C THR A 213 7.39 -5.15 13.05
N PHE A 214 8.18 -6.21 13.09
CA PHE A 214 7.62 -7.54 13.21
C PHE A 214 8.46 -8.41 14.12
N ARG A 215 7.84 -9.44 14.70
CA ARG A 215 8.53 -10.35 15.62
C ARG A 215 7.96 -11.75 15.51
N THR A 216 8.78 -12.71 15.94
CA THR A 216 8.36 -14.09 16.16
C THR A 216 7.23 -14.13 17.20
N ALA A 217 6.16 -14.85 16.86
CA ALA A 217 5.02 -15.14 17.70
C ALA A 217 5.14 -16.61 18.14
N PRO A 218 5.51 -16.90 19.41
CA PRO A 218 5.74 -18.28 19.82
C PRO A 218 4.48 -19.16 19.67
N ALA A 219 4.67 -20.47 19.48
CA ALA A 219 3.56 -21.43 19.56
C ALA A 219 2.69 -21.21 20.81
N GLY A 220 1.37 -21.15 20.64
CA GLY A 220 0.46 -20.72 21.70
C GLY A 220 -0.96 -20.43 21.24
N ILE A 221 -1.79 -19.92 22.15
CA ILE A 221 -3.17 -19.51 21.85
C ILE A 221 -3.23 -17.98 21.77
N TYR A 222 -3.67 -17.47 20.63
CA TYR A 222 -3.83 -16.04 20.35
C TYR A 222 -5.31 -15.68 20.31
N GLN A 223 -5.68 -14.59 20.98
CA GLN A 223 -7.01 -14.01 20.87
C GLN A 223 -7.06 -13.14 19.62
N THR A 224 -8.08 -13.32 18.79
CA THR A 224 -8.24 -12.51 17.59
C THR A 224 -8.99 -11.21 17.90
N ASP A 225 -8.77 -10.17 17.11
CA ASP A 225 -9.61 -8.97 17.14
C ASP A 225 -10.84 -9.13 16.26
N CYS A 226 -11.56 -10.25 16.42
CA CYS A 226 -12.61 -10.60 15.47
C CYS A 226 -13.82 -9.64 15.47
N ASN A 227 -13.96 -8.81 16.51
CA ASN A 227 -14.97 -7.74 16.53
C ASN A 227 -14.72 -6.68 15.44
N ALA A 228 -13.50 -6.56 14.91
CA ALA A 228 -13.20 -5.68 13.78
C ALA A 228 -13.96 -6.10 12.51
N HIS A 229 -14.34 -7.37 12.38
CA HIS A 229 -15.09 -7.89 11.23
C HIS A 229 -16.61 -7.70 11.34
N GLY A 230 -17.14 -7.33 12.52
CA GLY A 230 -18.58 -7.13 12.72
C GLY A 230 -19.18 -7.92 13.88
N PRO A 231 -20.50 -7.81 14.11
CA PRO A 231 -21.18 -8.52 15.18
C PRO A 231 -21.12 -10.04 14.94
N ASN A 232 -20.60 -10.78 15.93
CA ASN A 232 -20.34 -12.23 15.86
C ASN A 232 -19.20 -12.65 14.92
N CYS A 233 -18.28 -11.72 14.61
CA CYS A 233 -17.01 -12.01 13.94
C CYS A 233 -17.11 -12.51 12.49
N ASP A 234 -18.31 -12.57 11.90
CA ASP A 234 -18.56 -12.95 10.50
C ASP A 234 -17.81 -14.21 10.02
N GLY A 235 -17.64 -15.18 10.93
CA GLY A 235 -16.96 -16.45 10.66
C GLY A 235 -15.46 -16.45 10.97
N ALA A 236 -14.86 -15.30 11.31
CA ALA A 236 -13.50 -15.24 11.80
C ALA A 236 -13.37 -15.97 13.16
N PRO A 237 -12.32 -16.78 13.36
CA PRO A 237 -12.13 -17.51 14.61
C PRO A 237 -11.91 -16.53 15.76
N ALA A 238 -12.47 -16.78 16.94
CA ALA A 238 -12.24 -15.95 18.13
C ALA A 238 -10.84 -16.15 18.76
N THR A 239 -10.22 -17.30 18.46
CA THR A 239 -8.87 -17.66 18.88
C THR A 239 -8.20 -18.47 17.79
N VAL A 240 -6.91 -18.29 17.62
CA VAL A 240 -6.05 -19.15 16.78
C VAL A 240 -5.04 -19.85 17.68
N THR A 241 -4.84 -21.15 17.48
CA THR A 241 -3.84 -21.94 18.20
C THR A 241 -2.70 -22.26 17.23
N LEU A 242 -1.51 -21.78 17.54
CA LEU A 242 -0.30 -22.06 16.81
C LEU A 242 0.40 -23.29 17.41
N THR A 243 0.79 -24.22 16.54
CA THR A 243 1.58 -25.41 16.91
C THR A 243 3.09 -25.22 16.71
N HIS A 244 3.47 -24.17 15.99
CA HIS A 244 4.82 -23.72 15.67
C HIS A 244 4.83 -22.18 15.75
N ASP A 245 5.94 -21.53 15.42
CA ASP A 245 6.03 -20.08 15.51
C ASP A 245 5.23 -19.39 14.38
N GLY A 246 4.64 -18.24 14.68
CA GLY A 246 4.08 -17.32 13.68
C GLY A 246 4.87 -16.01 13.62
N ILE A 247 4.37 -15.05 12.86
CA ILE A 247 4.95 -13.71 12.73
C ILE A 247 3.88 -12.68 13.06
N ILE A 248 4.13 -11.83 14.06
CA ILE A 248 3.26 -10.67 14.31
C ILE A 248 3.89 -9.45 13.65
N ILE A 249 3.13 -8.82 12.75
CA ILE A 249 3.43 -7.51 12.18
C ILE A 249 2.69 -6.44 12.99
N GLU A 250 3.42 -5.43 13.41
CA GLU A 250 2.95 -4.31 14.24
C GLU A 250 3.08 -3.02 13.42
N GLY A 251 1.95 -2.43 13.04
CA GLY A 251 1.92 -1.10 12.41
C GLY A 251 1.78 0.02 13.43
N LEU A 252 2.31 1.21 13.13
CA LEU A 252 2.24 2.40 13.98
C LEU A 252 0.81 2.93 14.24
N GLU A 253 -0.20 2.58 13.42
CA GLU A 253 -1.59 2.97 13.68
C GLU A 253 -2.18 2.10 14.82
N GLU A 254 -1.68 2.36 16.04
CA GLU A 254 -1.96 1.94 17.45
C GLU A 254 -2.78 0.67 17.79
N ARG A 255 -3.36 -0.08 16.86
CA ARG A 255 -4.29 -1.19 17.16
C ARG A 255 -4.26 -2.36 16.18
N SER A 256 -3.65 -2.25 15.01
CA SER A 256 -3.56 -3.38 14.09
C SER A 256 -2.28 -4.18 14.34
N ARG A 257 -2.42 -5.30 15.05
CA ARG A 257 -1.42 -6.38 15.04
C ARG A 257 -1.96 -7.48 14.16
N THR A 258 -1.23 -7.86 13.12
CA THR A 258 -1.61 -8.95 12.23
C THR A 258 -0.68 -10.12 12.50
N LEU A 259 -1.26 -11.25 12.92
CA LEU A 259 -0.59 -12.51 13.05
C LEU A 259 -0.64 -13.24 11.71
N TYR A 260 0.52 -13.55 11.17
CA TYR A 260 0.73 -14.45 10.05
C TYR A 260 1.16 -15.82 10.59
N TYR A 261 0.52 -16.87 10.13
CA TYR A 261 0.80 -18.23 10.59
C TYR A 261 0.60 -19.26 9.48
N TRP A 262 1.34 -20.35 9.52
CA TRP A 262 1.28 -21.36 8.47
C TRP A 262 0.18 -22.39 8.74
N LEU A 263 -0.67 -22.60 7.75
CA LEU A 263 -1.77 -23.56 7.78
C LEU A 263 -1.95 -24.18 6.38
N ASP A 264 -2.04 -25.51 6.33
CA ASP A 264 -2.35 -26.26 5.11
C ASP A 264 -1.46 -25.92 3.90
N GLY A 265 -0.19 -25.56 4.14
CA GLY A 265 0.80 -25.29 3.10
C GLY A 265 0.84 -23.83 2.60
N ALA A 266 0.21 -22.90 3.31
CA ALA A 266 0.27 -21.47 3.03
C ALA A 266 0.28 -20.64 4.31
N PHE A 267 0.68 -19.37 4.21
CA PHE A 267 0.49 -18.40 5.27
C PHE A 267 -0.95 -17.87 5.26
N GLU A 268 -1.59 -17.92 6.41
CA GLU A 268 -2.87 -17.29 6.72
C GLU A 268 -2.62 -16.05 7.59
N GLU A 269 -3.55 -15.10 7.58
CA GLU A 269 -3.46 -13.88 8.37
C GLU A 269 -4.69 -13.66 9.25
N VAL A 270 -4.49 -13.11 10.45
CA VAL A 270 -5.58 -12.70 11.35
C VAL A 270 -5.16 -11.54 12.24
N SER A 271 -6.06 -10.58 12.48
CA SER A 271 -5.81 -9.54 13.47
C SER A 271 -5.86 -10.12 14.89
N VAL A 272 -4.89 -9.79 15.75
CA VAL A 272 -4.79 -10.32 17.12
C VAL A 272 -4.81 -9.24 18.20
N ARG A 273 -5.28 -9.61 19.38
CA ARG A 273 -5.23 -8.81 20.61
C ARG A 273 -4.10 -9.33 21.50
N GLU A 274 -3.28 -8.42 21.99
CA GLU A 274 -2.36 -8.65 23.12
C GLU A 274 -2.55 -7.59 24.18
#